data_AF-A0A838RCI6-F1
#
_entry.id   AF-A0A838RCI6-F1
#
_cell.length_a   1.000
_cell.length_b   1.000
_cell.length_c   1.000
_cell.angle_alpha   90.00
_cell.angle_beta   90.00
_cell.angle_gamma   90.00
#
_symmetry.space_group_name_H-M   'P 1'
#
loop_
_entity.id
_entity.type
_entity.pdbx_description
1 polymer ?
#
loop_
_entity_poly.entity_id
_entity_poly.type
_entity_poly.pdbx_seq_one_letter_code
_entity_poly.pdbx_strand_id
1 'polypeptide(L)'
;MKTENITLFFSLLALGWGFWNHRRASQTQERLENVRNSHFRLADQMREQVGKLEDEVRSLHQQLRTAKGGATLFHAEMTIAEAMTVEPRATEVLGAFHIGGCSSCAVSPEDTLRQAAEANEQNIQQVLEALNKLAGSEAADVQSMLERRPNVQISL
;
A
#
# COMPACT_ATOMS: atom_id res chain seq x y z
N MET A 1 -79.98 19.25 -21.37
CA MET A 1 -79.68 19.30 -19.92
C MET A 1 -79.00 18.06 -19.34
N LYS A 2 -79.31 16.80 -19.71
CA LYS A 2 -78.63 15.63 -19.11
C LYS A 2 -77.18 15.39 -19.58
N THR A 3 -76.83 15.80 -20.81
CA THR A 3 -75.50 15.55 -21.41
C THR A 3 -74.43 16.55 -20.98
N GLU A 4 -74.79 17.81 -20.71
CA GLU A 4 -73.84 18.86 -20.27
C GLU A 4 -73.27 18.59 -18.86
N ASN A 5 -74.06 17.97 -17.99
CA ASN A 5 -73.58 17.61 -16.65
C ASN A 5 -72.58 16.45 -16.69
N ILE A 6 -72.69 15.57 -17.69
CA ILE A 6 -71.79 14.41 -17.84
C ILE A 6 -70.41 14.88 -18.31
N THR A 7 -70.34 15.80 -19.28
CA THR A 7 -69.06 16.33 -19.77
C THR A 7 -68.32 17.15 -18.71
N LEU A 8 -69.03 17.93 -17.90
CA LEU A 8 -68.45 18.65 -16.76
C LEU A 8 -67.91 17.71 -15.69
N PHE A 9 -68.60 16.59 -15.44
CA PHE A 9 -68.12 15.60 -14.47
C PHE A 9 -66.85 14.91 -14.96
N PHE A 10 -66.78 14.51 -16.23
CA PHE A 10 -65.60 13.89 -16.82
C PHE A 10 -64.39 14.83 -16.87
N SER A 11 -64.58 16.12 -17.15
CA SER A 11 -63.48 17.09 -17.15
C SER A 11 -62.93 17.33 -15.74
N LEU A 12 -63.79 17.42 -14.73
CA LEU A 12 -63.38 17.49 -13.33
C LEU A 12 -62.63 16.23 -12.89
N LEU A 13 -63.08 15.06 -13.32
CA LEU A 13 -62.44 13.79 -13.01
C LEU A 13 -61.06 13.67 -13.66
N ALA A 14 -60.91 14.13 -14.90
CA ALA A 14 -59.63 14.17 -15.62
C ALA A 14 -58.64 15.13 -14.95
N LEU A 15 -59.08 16.32 -14.54
CA LEU A 15 -58.25 17.29 -13.82
C LEU A 15 -57.82 16.76 -12.45
N GLY A 16 -58.75 16.14 -11.71
CA GLY A 16 -58.45 15.50 -10.43
C GLY A 16 -57.43 14.37 -10.56
N TRP A 17 -57.54 13.54 -11.60
CA TRP A 17 -56.59 12.47 -11.89
C TRP A 17 -55.21 13.02 -12.27
N GLY A 18 -55.16 14.07 -13.10
CA GLY A 18 -53.92 14.76 -13.44
C GLY A 18 -53.20 15.32 -12.21
N PHE A 19 -53.94 15.99 -11.33
CA PHE A 19 -53.40 16.53 -10.08
C PHE A 19 -52.88 15.41 -9.14
N TRP A 20 -53.64 14.33 -8.99
CA TRP A 20 -53.23 13.19 -8.18
C TRP A 20 -51.97 12.52 -8.73
N ASN A 21 -51.88 12.35 -10.05
CA ASN A 21 -50.72 11.74 -10.69
C ASN A 21 -49.48 12.65 -10.61
N HIS A 22 -49.66 13.97 -10.75
CA HIS A 22 -48.59 14.95 -10.57
C HIS A 22 -48.03 14.93 -9.13
N ARG A 23 -48.92 14.87 -8.14
CA ARG A 23 -48.54 14.78 -6.72
C ARG A 23 -47.83 13.45 -6.39
N ARG A 24 -48.10 12.39 -7.15
CA ARG A 24 -47.39 11.11 -7.02
C ARG A 24 -46.03 11.14 -7.73
N ALA A 25 -45.93 11.82 -8.86
CA ALA A 25 -44.69 11.99 -9.61
C ALA A 25 -43.63 12.77 -8.81
N SER A 26 -44.04 13.79 -8.06
CA SER A 26 -43.12 14.58 -7.23
C SER A 26 -42.46 13.75 -6.12
N GLN A 27 -43.18 12.80 -5.51
CA GLN A 27 -42.60 11.90 -4.49
C GLN A 27 -41.53 10.98 -5.06
N THR A 28 -41.67 10.54 -6.31
CA THR A 28 -40.65 9.72 -6.99
C THR A 28 -39.39 10.52 -7.31
N GLN A 29 -39.52 11.79 -7.69
CA GLN A 29 -38.36 12.66 -7.95
C GLN A 29 -37.54 12.89 -6.68
N GLU A 30 -38.19 13.14 -5.55
CA GLU A 30 -37.54 13.35 -4.26
C GLU A 30 -36.76 12.10 -3.80
N ARG A 31 -37.30 10.89 -4.02
CA ARG A 31 -36.58 9.64 -3.74
C ARG A 31 -35.36 9.46 -4.63
N LEU A 32 -35.45 9.86 -5.90
CA LEU A 32 -34.36 9.74 -6.85
C LEU A 32 -33.22 10.70 -6.51
N GLU A 33 -33.54 11.93 -6.10
CA GLU A 33 -32.56 12.87 -5.57
C GLU A 33 -31.90 12.38 -4.27
N ASN A 34 -32.68 11.79 -3.36
CA ASN A 34 -32.14 11.21 -2.13
C ASN A 34 -31.18 10.05 -2.41
N VAL A 35 -31.53 9.14 -3.32
CA VAL A 35 -30.65 8.03 -3.73
C VAL A 35 -29.40 8.57 -4.42
N ARG A 36 -29.54 9.52 -5.35
CA ARG A 36 -28.40 10.17 -6.02
C ARG A 36 -27.45 10.80 -4.99
N ASN A 37 -27.98 11.53 -4.02
CA ASN A 37 -27.19 12.19 -2.99
C ASN A 37 -26.53 11.18 -2.04
N SER A 38 -27.17 10.03 -1.77
CA SER A 38 -26.55 8.96 -0.97
C SER A 38 -25.35 8.31 -1.67
N HIS A 39 -25.38 8.16 -3.00
CA HIS A 39 -24.24 7.65 -3.76
C HIS A 39 -23.03 8.57 -3.66
N PHE A 40 -23.24 9.89 -3.76
CA PHE A 40 -22.15 10.86 -3.60
C PHE A 40 -21.54 10.80 -2.18
N ARG A 41 -22.39 10.72 -1.14
CA ARG A 41 -21.91 10.59 0.24
C ARG A 41 -21.11 9.32 0.47
N LEU A 42 -21.55 8.18 -0.08
CA LEU A 42 -20.84 6.92 0.04
C LEU A 42 -19.48 6.97 -0.67
N ALA A 43 -19.43 7.57 -1.87
CA ALA A 43 -18.18 7.74 -2.62
C ALA A 43 -17.16 8.60 -1.85
N ASP A 44 -17.62 9.67 -1.19
CA ASP A 44 -16.74 10.52 -0.38
C ASP A 44 -16.26 9.80 0.88
N GLN A 45 -17.13 9.03 1.56
CA GLN A 45 -16.71 8.20 2.69
C GLN A 45 -15.68 7.14 2.30
N MET A 46 -15.84 6.50 1.13
CA MET A 46 -14.86 5.55 0.62
C MET A 46 -13.50 6.21 0.35
N ARG A 47 -13.49 7.41 -0.26
CA ARG A 47 -12.25 8.16 -0.48
C ARG A 47 -11.56 8.53 0.84
N GLU A 48 -12.34 8.95 1.83
CA GLU A 48 -11.79 9.26 3.15
C GLU A 48 -11.21 8.02 3.84
N GLN A 49 -11.89 6.87 3.76
CA GLN A 49 -11.37 5.62 4.31
C GLN A 49 -10.11 5.14 3.60
N VAL A 50 -10.05 5.22 2.27
CA VAL A 50 -8.85 4.89 1.50
C VAL A 50 -7.68 5.78 1.92
N GLY A 51 -7.90 7.09 2.05
CA GLY A 51 -6.87 8.02 2.54
C GLY A 51 -6.36 7.66 3.94
N LYS A 52 -7.26 7.31 4.87
CA LYS A 52 -6.88 6.85 6.21
C LYS A 52 -6.06 5.57 6.19
N LEU A 53 -6.46 4.58 5.37
CA LEU A 53 -5.68 3.34 5.22
C LEU A 53 -4.30 3.62 4.62
N GLU A 54 -4.20 4.47 3.60
CA GLU A 54 -2.92 4.86 2.99
C GLU A 54 -2.00 5.57 3.98
N ASP A 55 -2.54 6.43 4.82
CA ASP A 55 -1.80 7.11 5.88
C ASP A 55 -1.37 6.14 6.98
N GLU A 56 -2.23 5.21 7.36
CA GLU A 56 -1.90 4.15 8.33
C GLU A 56 -0.79 3.26 7.79
N VAL A 57 -0.86 2.81 6.53
CA VAL A 57 0.18 2.01 5.87
C VAL A 57 1.51 2.76 5.80
N ARG A 58 1.48 4.07 5.47
CA ARG A 58 2.70 4.89 5.47
C ARG A 58 3.29 5.01 6.86
N SER A 59 2.45 5.24 7.87
CA SER A 59 2.88 5.32 9.26
C SER A 59 3.47 3.99 9.75
N LEU A 60 2.87 2.86 9.36
CA LEU A 60 3.32 1.52 9.73
C LEU A 60 4.65 1.20 9.05
N HIS A 61 4.82 1.56 7.77
CA HIS A 61 6.11 1.43 7.08
C HIS A 61 7.20 2.28 7.73
N GLN A 62 6.88 3.51 8.17
CA GLN A 62 7.82 4.34 8.88
C GLN A 62 8.20 3.75 10.24
N GLN A 63 7.22 3.27 11.00
CA GLN A 63 7.44 2.57 12.26
C GLN A 63 8.22 1.26 12.07
N LEU A 64 7.95 0.50 11.01
CA LEU A 64 8.72 -0.68 10.67
C LEU A 64 10.13 -0.30 10.25
N ARG A 65 10.35 0.81 9.53
CA ARG A 65 11.69 1.27 9.19
C ARG A 65 12.48 1.72 10.42
N THR A 66 11.82 2.36 11.40
CA THR A 66 12.47 2.78 12.65
C THR A 66 12.68 1.61 13.62
N ALA A 67 11.69 0.73 13.75
CA ALA A 67 11.76 -0.46 14.62
C ALA A 67 12.64 -1.57 14.02
N LYS A 68 12.62 -1.76 12.70
CA LYS A 68 13.56 -2.62 11.97
C LYS A 68 14.86 -1.91 11.60
N GLY A 69 15.18 -0.77 12.22
CA GLY A 69 16.58 -0.32 12.35
C GLY A 69 17.40 -1.30 13.21
N GLY A 70 17.31 -2.60 12.95
CA GLY A 70 17.69 -3.68 13.85
C GLY A 70 16.98 -5.03 13.66
N ALA A 71 16.21 -5.27 12.58
CA ALA A 71 15.94 -6.66 12.19
C ALA A 71 17.18 -7.16 11.45
N THR A 72 18.22 -7.45 12.22
CA THR A 72 19.54 -7.81 11.71
C THR A 72 19.47 -9.18 11.06
N LEU A 73 19.24 -9.22 9.74
CA LEU A 73 19.42 -10.43 8.93
C LEU A 73 20.85 -10.95 9.08
N PHE A 74 21.81 -10.02 9.21
CA PHE A 74 23.20 -10.32 9.50
C PHE A 74 23.52 -10.03 10.95
N HIS A 75 24.08 -11.01 11.66
CA HIS A 75 24.52 -10.89 13.05
C HIS A 75 25.98 -11.32 13.22
N ALA A 76 26.66 -10.79 14.25
CA ALA A 76 28.11 -10.96 14.44
C ALA A 76 28.60 -12.42 14.49
N GLU A 77 27.79 -13.34 15.02
CA GLU A 77 28.14 -14.75 15.18
C GLU A 77 27.94 -15.59 13.91
N MET A 78 27.37 -15.01 12.83
CA MET A 78 27.21 -15.76 11.59
C MET A 78 28.56 -15.91 10.89
N THR A 79 28.74 -17.02 10.18
CA THR A 79 29.93 -17.25 9.36
C THR A 79 29.89 -16.44 8.07
N ILE A 80 31.06 -16.20 7.47
CA ILE A 80 31.15 -15.56 6.15
C ILE A 80 30.39 -16.39 5.10
N ALA A 81 30.50 -17.72 5.15
CA ALA A 81 29.75 -18.62 4.28
C ALA A 81 28.23 -18.46 4.43
N GLU A 82 27.73 -18.41 5.66
CA GLU A 82 26.30 -18.19 5.93
C GLU A 82 25.85 -16.82 5.40
N ALA A 83 26.65 -15.77 5.59
CA ALA A 83 26.32 -14.43 5.09
C ALA A 83 26.17 -14.41 3.55
N MET A 84 27.06 -15.10 2.83
CA MET A 84 26.99 -15.20 1.37
C MET A 84 25.81 -16.05 0.88
N THR A 85 25.33 -17.01 1.68
CA THR A 85 24.11 -17.75 1.35
C THR A 85 22.83 -16.96 1.59
N VAL A 86 22.83 -16.02 2.54
CA VAL A 86 21.69 -15.14 2.81
C VAL A 86 21.53 -14.09 1.70
N GLU A 87 22.63 -13.47 1.28
CA GLU A 87 22.65 -12.47 0.22
C GLU A 87 23.94 -12.63 -0.61
N PRO A 88 23.87 -13.07 -1.87
CA PRO A 88 25.05 -13.20 -2.72
C PRO A 88 25.84 -11.89 -2.89
N ARG A 89 25.17 -10.73 -2.80
CA ARG A 89 25.80 -9.41 -2.85
C ARG A 89 26.55 -9.04 -1.56
N ALA A 90 26.41 -9.82 -0.48
CA ALA A 90 27.18 -9.63 0.74
C ALA A 90 28.69 -9.67 0.45
N THR A 91 29.12 -10.45 -0.54
CA THR A 91 30.51 -10.51 -1.03
C THR A 91 31.09 -9.13 -1.38
N GLU A 92 30.28 -8.23 -1.97
CA GLU A 92 30.72 -6.87 -2.32
C GLU A 92 30.99 -6.03 -1.06
N VAL A 93 30.11 -6.13 -0.07
CA VAL A 93 30.24 -5.41 1.20
C VAL A 93 31.40 -5.97 2.02
N LEU A 94 31.50 -7.28 2.16
CA LEU A 94 32.62 -7.95 2.87
C LEU A 94 33.97 -7.60 2.24
N GLY A 95 34.04 -7.54 0.91
CA GLY A 95 35.23 -7.14 0.17
C GLY A 95 35.63 -5.69 0.41
N ALA A 96 34.67 -4.78 0.56
CA ALA A 96 34.93 -3.37 0.88
C ALA A 96 35.53 -3.18 2.28
N PHE A 97 35.25 -4.09 3.22
CA PHE A 97 35.83 -4.10 4.55
C PHE A 97 37.07 -5.00 4.68
N HIS A 98 37.51 -5.66 3.59
CA HIS A 98 38.62 -6.62 3.59
C HIS A 98 38.44 -7.84 4.52
N ILE A 99 37.21 -8.17 4.89
CA ILE A 99 36.89 -9.26 5.83
C ILE A 99 36.39 -10.53 5.12
N GLY A 100 36.60 -10.64 3.81
CA GLY A 100 36.18 -11.78 2.99
C GLY A 100 35.72 -11.35 1.60
N GLY A 101 35.43 -12.32 0.72
CA GLY A 101 34.87 -12.06 -0.62
C GLY A 101 35.87 -11.72 -1.73
N CYS A 102 37.16 -11.65 -1.40
CA CYS A 102 38.27 -11.45 -2.33
C CYS A 102 39.21 -12.66 -2.30
N SER A 103 39.64 -13.15 -3.46
CA SER A 103 40.56 -14.31 -3.59
C SER A 103 41.95 -14.08 -2.98
N SER A 104 42.26 -12.85 -2.58
CA SER A 104 43.53 -12.44 -1.99
C SER A 104 43.44 -12.17 -0.49
N CYS A 105 42.26 -12.26 0.11
CA CYS A 105 42.04 -11.93 1.51
C CYS A 105 42.24 -13.20 2.35
N ALA A 106 43.10 -13.15 3.38
CA ALA A 106 43.44 -14.28 4.23
C ALA A 106 42.36 -14.50 5.29
N VAL A 107 41.13 -14.79 4.85
CA VAL A 107 39.96 -14.95 5.72
C VAL A 107 39.26 -16.26 5.36
N SER A 108 38.95 -17.08 6.36
CA SER A 108 38.34 -18.38 6.14
C SER A 108 36.82 -18.26 6.05
N PRO A 109 36.14 -18.97 5.13
CA PRO A 109 34.69 -18.91 5.00
C PRO A 109 33.95 -19.42 6.25
N GLU A 110 34.60 -20.25 7.06
CA GLU A 110 34.12 -20.72 8.37
C GLU A 110 34.30 -19.71 9.53
N ASP A 111 35.07 -18.63 9.34
CA ASP A 111 35.23 -17.60 10.36
C ASP A 111 33.93 -16.82 10.53
N THR A 112 33.64 -16.41 11.78
CA THR A 112 32.50 -15.52 12.03
C THR A 112 32.78 -14.11 11.53
N LEU A 113 31.73 -13.36 11.18
CA LEU A 113 31.87 -11.96 10.80
C LEU A 113 32.60 -11.14 11.87
N ARG A 114 32.39 -11.46 13.15
CA ARG A 114 33.15 -10.84 14.26
C ARG A 114 34.64 -11.16 14.17
N GLN A 115 34.99 -12.44 14.07
CA GLN A 115 36.39 -12.88 14.03
C GLN A 115 37.13 -12.28 12.83
N ALA A 116 36.48 -12.28 11.67
CA ALA A 116 37.02 -11.68 10.46
C ALA A 116 37.20 -10.16 10.57
N ALA A 117 36.24 -9.46 11.17
CA ALA A 117 36.35 -8.02 11.44
C ALA A 117 37.46 -7.70 12.43
N GLU A 118 37.59 -8.45 13.52
CA GLU A 118 38.66 -8.30 14.49
C GLU A 118 40.05 -8.55 13.88
N ALA A 119 40.19 -9.59 13.05
CA ALA A 119 41.45 -9.92 12.38
C ALA A 119 41.91 -8.84 11.39
N ASN A 120 40.98 -8.05 10.83
CA ASN A 120 41.27 -6.97 9.88
C ASN A 120 41.09 -5.57 10.50
N GLU A 121 41.03 -5.48 11.84
CA GLU A 121 40.89 -4.22 12.60
C GLU A 121 39.66 -3.38 12.18
N GLN A 122 38.59 -4.03 11.75
CA GLN A 122 37.34 -3.40 11.32
C GLN A 122 36.33 -3.31 12.46
N ASN A 123 35.50 -2.27 12.42
CA ASN A 123 34.39 -2.13 13.36
C ASN A 123 33.21 -3.02 12.94
N ILE A 124 33.00 -4.12 13.66
CA ILE A 124 31.91 -5.08 13.42
C ILE A 124 30.53 -4.41 13.33
N GLN A 125 30.27 -3.34 14.09
CA GLN A 125 28.97 -2.65 14.02
C GLN A 125 28.77 -1.97 12.66
N GLN A 126 29.81 -1.36 12.10
CA GLN A 126 29.74 -0.72 10.78
C GLN A 126 29.57 -1.75 9.66
N VAL A 127 30.23 -2.90 9.78
CA VAL A 127 30.07 -4.03 8.86
C VAL A 127 28.64 -4.54 8.87
N LEU A 128 28.08 -4.82 10.06
CA LEU A 128 26.72 -5.30 10.20
C LEU A 128 25.70 -4.26 9.73
N GLU A 129 25.94 -2.98 9.98
CA GLU A 129 25.08 -1.90 9.46
C GLU A 129 25.08 -1.88 7.93
N ALA A 130 26.25 -1.99 7.29
CA ALA A 130 26.38 -2.02 5.84
C ALA A 130 25.70 -3.25 5.21
N LEU A 131 25.88 -4.44 5.81
CA LEU A 131 25.24 -5.68 5.36
C LEU A 131 23.71 -5.64 5.53
N ASN A 132 23.22 -5.16 6.67
CA ASN A 132 21.79 -5.05 6.91
C ASN A 132 21.14 -3.96 6.04
N LYS A 133 21.89 -2.92 5.66
CA LYS A 133 21.44 -1.91 4.69
C LYS A 133 21.27 -2.50 3.28
N LEU A 134 22.14 -3.42 2.88
CA LEU A 134 22.05 -4.13 1.60
C LEU A 134 20.73 -4.92 1.53
N ALA A 135 20.43 -5.73 2.54
CA ALA A 135 19.18 -6.50 2.59
C ALA A 135 17.93 -5.61 2.73
N GLY A 136 18.02 -4.48 3.43
CA GLY A 136 16.93 -3.50 3.49
C GLY A 136 16.64 -2.81 2.16
N SER A 137 17.63 -2.70 1.26
CA SER A 137 17.50 -2.06 -0.05
C SER A 137 16.65 -2.90 -1.01
N GLU A 138 16.77 -4.23 -1.01
CA GLU A 138 15.93 -5.09 -1.86
C GLU A 138 14.45 -4.99 -1.47
N ALA A 139 14.15 -5.00 -0.16
CA ALA A 139 12.78 -4.84 0.33
C ALA A 139 12.18 -3.49 -0.11
N ALA A 140 12.98 -2.42 -0.16
CA ALA A 140 12.54 -1.11 -0.62
C ALA A 140 12.31 -1.07 -2.15
N ASP A 141 13.16 -1.73 -2.93
CA ASP A 141 13.08 -1.73 -4.40
C ASP A 141 11.85 -2.51 -4.89
N VAL A 142 11.57 -3.68 -4.29
CA VAL A 142 10.37 -4.48 -4.56
C VAL A 142 9.09 -3.73 -4.19
N GLN A 143 9.08 -3.01 -3.05
CA GLN A 143 7.96 -2.18 -2.63
C GLN A 143 7.67 -1.07 -3.65
N SER A 144 8.73 -0.42 -4.17
CA SER A 144 8.59 0.64 -5.19
C SER A 144 8.08 0.11 -6.53
N MET A 145 8.43 -1.14 -6.91
CA MET A 145 7.91 -1.80 -8.09
C MET A 145 6.42 -2.15 -7.96
N LEU A 146 5.95 -2.50 -6.75
CA LEU A 146 4.54 -2.79 -6.48
C LEU A 146 3.67 -1.53 -6.50
N GLU A 147 4.17 -0.40 -5.99
CA GLU A 147 3.51 0.91 -6.09
C GLU A 147 3.40 1.41 -7.54
N ARG A 148 4.24 0.92 -8.45
CA ARG A 148 4.30 1.35 -9.86
C ARG A 148 3.45 0.54 -10.83
N ARG A 149 2.43 -0.19 -10.38
CA ARG A 149 1.49 -0.82 -11.32
C ARG A 149 0.62 0.27 -11.98
N PRO A 150 0.70 0.46 -13.31
CA PRO A 150 -0.08 1.48 -13.99
C PRO A 150 -1.56 1.13 -13.88
N ASN A 151 -2.33 2.12 -13.47
CA ASN A 151 -3.78 2.09 -13.40
C ASN A 151 -4.35 1.87 -14.82
N VAL A 152 -4.51 0.61 -15.24
CA VAL A 152 -5.14 0.27 -16.52
C VAL A 152 -6.64 0.53 -16.38
N GLN A 153 -7.07 1.72 -16.80
CA GLN A 153 -8.47 2.02 -17.03
C GLN A 153 -8.94 1.15 -18.21
N ILE A 154 -9.70 0.10 -17.91
CA ILE A 154 -10.46 -0.62 -18.93
C ILE A 154 -11.69 0.23 -19.22
N SER A 155 -11.59 1.07 -20.25
CA SER A 155 -12.75 1.69 -20.88
C SER A 155 -13.53 0.60 -21.62
N LEU A 156 -14.72 0.29 -21.11
CA LEU A 156 -15.77 -0.49 -21.79
C LEU A 156 -16.75 0.48 -22.48
#